data_AF-A0AAV4Y2P7-F1
#
_entry.id   AF-A0AAV4Y2P7-F1
#
_cell.length_a   1.000
_cell.length_b   1.000
_cell.length_c   1.000
_cell.angle_alpha   90.00
_cell.angle_beta   90.00
_cell.angle_gamma   90.00
#
_symmetry.space_group_name_H-M   'P 1'
#
loop_
_entity.id
_entity.type
_entity.pdbx_description
1 polymer ?
#
loop_
_entity_poly.entity_id
_entity_poly.type
_entity_poly.pdbx_seq_one_letter_code
_entity_poly.pdbx_strand_id
1 'polypeptide(L)'
;MPLLSNLKIAKTISVKQTLVNLIAEQAELDDEFLPSPDNVAGFLQCVRLALPYFSAYIGSTPFANYICLLVITKLKEIEELEGGAELSLDIIKLLAELSPFLSEDEQNKECAEIIHKVLLEYIPLPLPADVENGCQSDEPDLKFTHIECLLFVFSHFLKHCPEFLTAADNAQRFRDLKARLQFLARGVQSGIKTFRESLVSNKSKETKAEETKMKAIALRTMNNINTLIKDLFRTPPTFKTSVTLSWKPVTTANVAVKRESEGMISEEKKMKRDYKSGRELYQPPGGKYSTNIHFPPSRGSNFYSRGRGGKRFY
;
A
#
# COMPACT_ATOMS: atom_id res chain seq x y z
N MET A 1 11.24 13.96 21.56
CA MET A 1 10.39 14.35 20.41
C MET A 1 8.91 14.61 20.70
N PRO A 2 8.17 13.86 21.55
CA PRO A 2 6.73 14.06 21.72
C PRO A 2 6.32 15.46 22.19
N LEU A 3 7.19 16.11 22.98
CA LEU A 3 6.98 17.48 23.47
C LEU A 3 7.00 18.51 22.33
N LEU A 4 7.89 18.34 21.35
CA LEU A 4 8.02 19.24 20.21
C LEU A 4 6.88 19.05 19.21
N SER A 5 6.45 17.81 18.97
CA SER A 5 5.32 17.52 18.05
C SER A 5 3.98 18.07 18.52
N ASN A 6 3.80 18.27 19.83
CA ASN A 6 2.55 18.76 20.41
C ASN A 6 2.39 20.29 20.31
N LEU A 7 3.45 21.01 19.91
CA LEU A 7 3.37 22.44 19.68
C LEU A 7 2.52 22.72 18.43
N LYS A 8 1.64 23.73 18.50
CA LYS A 8 0.76 24.11 17.37
C LYS A 8 1.55 24.41 16.09
N ILE A 9 2.75 24.96 16.25
CA ILE A 9 3.67 25.33 15.16
C ILE A 9 4.28 24.09 14.48
N ALA A 10 4.46 22.98 15.23
CA ALA A 10 4.97 21.70 14.71
C ALA A 10 4.00 20.96 13.77
N LYS A 11 2.81 21.52 13.53
CA LYS A 11 1.88 21.02 12.51
C LYS A 11 2.21 21.52 11.10
N THR A 12 3.02 22.57 10.98
CA THR A 12 3.43 23.12 9.67
C THR A 12 4.43 22.20 8.97
N ILE A 13 4.40 22.18 7.63
CA ILE A 13 5.26 21.31 6.83
C ILE A 13 6.74 21.63 7.06
N SER A 14 7.11 22.91 7.13
CA SER A 14 8.49 23.35 7.37
C SER A 14 9.04 22.83 8.69
N VAL A 15 8.28 22.93 9.78
CA VAL A 15 8.75 22.47 11.10
C VAL A 15 8.83 20.96 11.15
N LYS A 16 7.89 20.24 10.52
CA LYS A 16 7.99 18.78 10.38
C LYS A 16 9.24 18.38 9.61
N GLN A 17 9.58 19.09 8.53
CA GLN A 17 10.83 18.85 7.81
C GLN A 17 12.05 19.09 8.71
N THR A 18 12.08 20.18 9.49
CA THR A 18 13.16 20.44 10.44
C THR A 18 13.28 19.34 11.50
N LEU A 19 12.15 18.82 12.01
CA LEU A 19 12.14 17.70 12.95
C LEU A 19 12.69 16.42 12.32
N VAL A 20 12.32 16.13 11.07
CA VAL A 20 12.87 14.98 10.33
C VAL A 20 14.37 15.13 10.13
N ASN A 21 14.86 16.31 9.77
CA ASN A 21 16.29 16.57 9.61
C ASN A 21 17.06 16.39 10.93
N LEU A 22 16.52 16.88 12.05
CA LEU A 22 17.12 16.68 13.37
C LEU A 22 17.20 15.19 13.74
N ILE A 23 16.15 14.41 13.40
CA ILE A 23 16.17 12.96 13.62
C ILE A 23 17.20 12.29 12.69
N ALA A 24 17.35 12.76 11.45
CA ALA A 24 18.34 12.24 10.52
C ALA A 24 19.78 12.50 11.02
N GLU A 25 20.05 13.70 11.55
CA GLU A 25 21.32 14.02 12.22
C GLU A 25 21.57 13.11 13.43
N GLN A 26 20.55 12.89 14.27
CA GLN A 26 20.64 12.00 15.43
C GLN A 26 20.82 10.52 15.05
N ALA A 27 20.35 10.13 13.86
CA ALA A 27 20.47 8.78 13.31
C ALA A 27 21.77 8.58 12.53
N GLU A 28 22.60 9.61 12.38
CA GLU A 28 23.92 9.56 11.74
C GLU A 28 23.86 8.89 10.35
N LEU A 29 22.93 9.34 9.50
CA LEU A 29 22.71 8.74 8.17
C LEU A 29 23.90 8.85 7.21
N ASP A 30 24.90 9.66 7.54
CA ASP A 30 26.12 9.82 6.75
C ASP A 30 27.23 8.84 7.18
N ASP A 31 27.08 8.17 8.33
CA ASP A 31 28.08 7.27 8.89
C ASP A 31 27.86 5.81 8.48
N GLU A 32 28.94 5.02 8.48
CA GLU A 32 28.87 3.59 8.21
C GLU A 32 28.03 2.85 9.26
N PHE A 33 27.14 1.96 8.80
CA PHE A 33 26.30 1.19 9.70
C PHE A 33 27.10 0.06 10.39
N LEU A 34 27.19 0.07 11.72
CA LEU A 34 27.84 -0.99 12.50
C LEU A 34 26.80 -1.92 13.15
N PRO A 35 26.78 -3.22 12.79
CA PRO A 35 25.79 -4.16 13.30
C PRO A 35 26.08 -4.51 14.76
N SER A 36 25.35 -3.89 15.68
CA SER A 36 25.25 -4.28 17.08
C SER A 36 23.78 -4.19 17.51
N PRO A 37 23.32 -4.98 18.50
CA PRO A 37 21.93 -4.94 18.96
C PRO A 37 21.48 -3.53 19.36
N ASP A 38 22.34 -2.81 20.10
CA ASP A 38 22.07 -1.45 20.57
C ASP A 38 22.02 -0.44 19.42
N ASN A 39 22.94 -0.53 18.46
CA ASN A 39 22.95 0.36 17.30
C ASN A 39 21.72 0.14 16.43
N VAL A 40 21.37 -1.13 16.17
CA VAL A 40 20.18 -1.50 15.40
C VAL A 40 18.92 -0.97 16.10
N ALA A 41 18.75 -1.24 17.40
CA ALA A 41 17.59 -0.80 18.16
C ALA A 41 17.48 0.73 18.24
N GLY A 42 18.60 1.42 18.49
CA GLY A 42 18.69 2.88 18.53
C GLY A 42 18.34 3.52 17.19
N PHE A 43 18.87 2.99 16.10
CA PHE A 43 18.55 3.43 14.75
C PHE A 43 17.06 3.23 14.42
N LEU A 44 16.51 2.03 14.69
CA LEU A 44 15.08 1.75 14.48
C LEU A 44 14.20 2.69 15.30
N GLN A 45 14.62 3.05 16.51
CA GLN A 45 13.90 4.02 17.33
C GLN A 45 13.91 5.42 16.69
N CYS A 46 15.03 5.86 16.12
CA CYS A 46 15.08 7.12 15.36
C CYS A 46 14.13 7.09 14.16
N VAL A 47 14.12 6.01 13.38
CA VAL A 47 13.18 5.84 12.25
C VAL A 47 11.72 5.88 12.72
N ARG A 48 11.39 5.21 13.84
CA ARG A 48 10.04 5.23 14.44
C ARG A 48 9.62 6.63 14.87
N LEU A 49 10.55 7.44 15.36
CA LEU A 49 10.30 8.85 15.70
C LEU A 49 10.06 9.70 14.47
N ALA A 50 10.75 9.43 13.35
CA ALA A 50 10.58 10.17 12.10
C ALA A 50 9.26 9.82 11.38
N LEU A 51 8.81 8.57 11.50
CA LEU A 51 7.68 8.01 10.74
C LEU A 51 6.41 8.89 10.70
N PRO A 52 5.94 9.49 11.81
CA PRO A 52 4.70 10.28 11.82
C PRO A 52 4.79 11.60 11.04
N TYR A 53 5.99 12.05 10.68
CA TYR A 53 6.21 13.32 9.98
C TYR A 53 6.24 13.16 8.45
N PHE A 54 6.49 11.96 7.94
CA PHE A 54 6.48 11.70 6.49
C PHE A 54 5.07 11.87 5.91
N SER A 55 5.02 12.39 4.69
CA SER A 55 3.79 12.65 3.96
C SER A 55 4.09 12.82 2.47
N ALA A 56 3.09 13.10 1.64
CA ALA A 56 3.31 13.42 0.23
C ALA A 56 4.23 14.65 0.01
N TYR A 57 4.43 15.49 1.03
CA TYR A 57 5.29 16.68 0.97
C TYR A 57 6.62 16.53 1.69
N ILE A 58 6.79 15.48 2.50
CA ILE A 58 7.97 15.24 3.33
C ILE A 58 8.40 13.81 3.05
N GLY A 59 9.46 13.67 2.24
CA GLY A 59 9.95 12.38 1.76
C GLY A 59 10.73 11.62 2.81
N SER A 60 10.72 10.29 2.69
CA SER A 60 11.49 9.34 3.51
C SER A 60 12.77 8.86 2.85
N THR A 61 13.09 9.34 1.64
CA THR A 61 14.17 8.82 0.79
C THR A 61 15.52 8.70 1.48
N PRO A 62 16.01 9.67 2.27
CA PRO A 62 17.31 9.53 2.95
C PRO A 62 17.36 8.33 3.91
N PHE A 63 16.29 8.14 4.70
CA PHE A 63 16.18 6.99 5.60
C PHE A 63 16.07 5.68 4.82
N ALA A 64 15.27 5.65 3.75
CA ALA A 64 15.09 4.47 2.94
C ALA A 64 16.38 4.06 2.22
N ASN A 65 17.13 5.03 1.67
CA ASN A 65 18.41 4.80 1.01
C ASN A 65 19.43 4.26 2.02
N TYR A 66 19.56 4.88 3.19
CA TYR A 66 20.44 4.39 4.25
C TYR A 66 20.14 2.93 4.63
N ILE A 67 18.86 2.62 4.87
CA ILE A 67 18.43 1.26 5.21
C ILE A 67 18.77 0.29 4.07
N CYS A 68 18.49 0.65 2.81
CA CYS A 68 18.74 -0.24 1.68
C CYS A 68 20.24 -0.47 1.45
N LEU A 69 21.03 0.61 1.42
CA LEU A 69 22.43 0.58 0.99
C LEU A 69 23.36 0.04 2.09
N LEU A 70 23.08 0.33 3.36
CA LEU A 70 24.02 0.05 4.47
C LEU A 70 23.49 -0.96 5.48
N VAL A 71 22.18 -0.98 5.76
CA VAL A 71 21.60 -1.86 6.79
C VAL A 71 21.22 -3.22 6.19
N ILE A 72 20.49 -3.23 5.08
CA ILE A 72 20.00 -4.46 4.44
C ILE A 72 21.15 -5.31 3.89
N THR A 73 22.26 -4.71 3.47
CA THR A 73 23.44 -5.46 3.03
C THR A 73 24.05 -6.31 4.14
N LYS A 74 23.84 -5.92 5.41
CA LYS A 74 24.31 -6.61 6.61
C LYS A 74 23.22 -7.43 7.32
N LEU A 75 22.10 -7.70 6.65
CA LEU A 75 20.93 -8.34 7.29
C LEU A 75 21.25 -9.72 7.87
N LYS A 76 22.12 -10.51 7.24
CA LYS A 76 22.58 -11.82 7.75
C LYS A 76 23.39 -11.68 9.04
N GLU A 77 24.31 -10.70 9.09
CA GLU A 77 25.08 -10.39 10.29
C GLU A 77 24.14 -9.95 11.43
N ILE A 78 23.09 -9.18 11.12
CA ILE A 78 22.08 -8.76 12.09
C ILE A 78 21.26 -9.95 12.59
N GLU A 79 20.86 -10.88 11.70
CA GLU A 79 20.10 -12.09 12.08
C GLU A 79 20.88 -12.99 13.06
N GLU A 80 22.21 -12.99 13.00
CA GLU A 80 23.10 -13.76 13.89
C GLU A 80 23.27 -13.14 15.29
N LEU A 81 22.87 -11.89 15.50
CA LEU A 81 22.93 -11.21 16.80
C LEU A 81 21.88 -11.74 17.78
N GLU A 82 22.07 -11.46 19.07
CA GLU A 82 21.05 -11.73 20.09
C GLU A 82 19.77 -10.93 19.80
N GLY A 83 18.63 -11.62 19.66
CA GLY A 83 17.37 -11.00 19.22
C GLY A 83 17.35 -10.56 17.75
N GLY A 84 18.38 -10.91 16.97
CA GLY A 84 18.61 -10.48 15.59
C GLY A 84 17.49 -10.82 14.61
N ALA A 85 16.83 -11.98 14.78
CA ALA A 85 15.71 -12.38 13.95
C ALA A 85 14.48 -11.44 14.06
N GLU A 86 14.24 -10.86 15.24
CA GLU A 86 13.15 -9.90 15.42
C GLU A 86 13.56 -8.51 14.90
N LEU A 87 14.80 -8.11 15.17
CA LEU A 87 15.36 -6.84 14.69
C LEU A 87 15.42 -6.76 13.16
N SER A 88 15.85 -7.84 12.50
CA SER A 88 15.87 -7.95 11.03
C SER A 88 14.48 -7.77 10.43
N LEU A 89 13.47 -8.44 10.98
CA LEU A 89 12.09 -8.28 10.54
C LEU A 89 11.59 -6.84 10.78
N ASP A 90 11.94 -6.23 11.91
CA ASP A 90 11.56 -4.85 12.23
C ASP A 90 12.21 -3.82 11.29
N ILE A 91 13.46 -4.04 10.87
CA ILE A 91 14.12 -3.25 9.81
C ILE A 91 13.29 -3.29 8.53
N ILE A 92 12.95 -4.49 8.05
CA ILE A 92 12.22 -4.66 6.80
C ILE A 92 10.80 -4.05 6.91
N LYS A 93 10.13 -4.23 8.05
CA LYS A 93 8.81 -3.60 8.30
C LYS A 93 8.89 -2.09 8.28
N LEU A 94 9.88 -1.49 8.95
CA LEU A 94 10.04 -0.03 8.95
C LEU A 94 10.35 0.49 7.55
N LEU A 95 11.20 -0.20 6.77
CA LEU A 95 11.42 0.16 5.38
C LEU A 95 10.12 0.12 4.55
N ALA A 96 9.28 -0.90 4.77
CA ALA A 96 7.97 -0.99 4.12
C ALA A 96 7.05 0.18 4.50
N GLU A 97 7.13 0.68 5.73
CA GLU A 97 6.37 1.85 6.18
C GLU A 97 6.90 3.18 5.62
N LEU A 98 8.20 3.27 5.33
CA LEU A 98 8.81 4.43 4.68
C LEU A 98 8.53 4.49 3.17
N SER A 99 8.40 3.33 2.53
CA SER A 99 8.29 3.16 1.07
C SER A 99 7.19 4.00 0.37
N PRO A 100 6.02 4.28 0.96
CA PRO A 100 5.01 5.14 0.34
C PRO A 100 5.41 6.62 0.20
N PHE A 101 6.45 7.06 0.91
CA PHE A 101 6.92 8.44 0.96
C PHE A 101 8.25 8.63 0.22
N LEU A 102 8.63 7.67 -0.64
CA LEU A 102 9.81 7.79 -1.49
C LEU A 102 9.61 8.92 -2.51
N SER A 103 10.70 9.61 -2.80
CA SER A 103 10.81 10.62 -3.85
C SER A 103 11.75 10.12 -4.95
N GLU A 104 11.72 10.79 -6.10
CA GLU A 104 12.70 10.54 -7.16
C GLU A 104 14.11 10.85 -6.66
N ASP A 105 15.03 9.92 -6.90
CA ASP A 105 16.39 9.92 -6.38
C ASP A 105 17.25 8.98 -7.23
N GLU A 106 18.54 9.31 -7.39
CA GLU A 106 19.46 8.55 -8.24
C GLU A 106 19.75 7.15 -7.70
N GLN A 107 19.73 6.98 -6.37
CA GLN A 107 20.02 5.71 -5.71
C GLN A 107 18.84 4.73 -5.75
N ASN A 108 17.64 5.16 -6.16
CA ASN A 108 16.44 4.31 -6.22
C ASN A 108 16.65 3.03 -7.03
N LYS A 109 17.46 3.08 -8.10
CA LYS A 109 17.77 1.91 -8.94
C LYS A 109 18.68 0.91 -8.20
N GLU A 110 19.65 1.41 -7.45
CA GLU A 110 20.56 0.60 -6.65
C GLU A 110 19.83 -0.03 -5.46
N CYS A 111 19.01 0.75 -4.75
CA CYS A 111 18.11 0.27 -3.71
C CYS A 111 17.19 -0.83 -4.25
N ALA A 112 16.58 -0.65 -5.43
CA ALA A 112 15.77 -1.67 -6.07
C ALA A 112 16.55 -2.97 -6.34
N GLU A 113 17.84 -2.88 -6.71
CA GLU A 113 18.69 -4.04 -6.93
C GLU A 113 18.98 -4.81 -5.64
N ILE A 114 19.28 -4.10 -4.54
CA ILE A 114 19.53 -4.73 -3.24
C ILE A 114 18.27 -5.43 -2.75
N ILE A 115 17.12 -4.75 -2.78
CA ILE A 115 15.84 -5.34 -2.38
C ILE A 115 15.48 -6.54 -3.26
N HIS A 116 15.73 -6.46 -4.56
CA HIS A 116 15.52 -7.59 -5.47
C HIS A 116 16.40 -8.79 -5.06
N LYS A 117 17.70 -8.59 -4.83
CA LYS A 117 18.61 -9.66 -4.39
C LYS A 117 18.11 -10.33 -3.12
N VAL A 118 17.78 -9.54 -2.09
CA VAL A 118 17.28 -10.06 -0.80
C VAL A 118 15.93 -10.77 -0.96
N LEU A 119 15.01 -10.23 -1.77
CA LEU A 119 13.73 -10.87 -2.06
C LEU A 119 13.90 -12.27 -2.67
N LEU A 120 14.90 -12.46 -3.54
CA LEU A 120 15.19 -13.77 -4.13
C LEU A 120 15.77 -14.78 -3.13
N GLU A 121 16.35 -14.33 -2.02
CA GLU A 121 16.81 -15.22 -0.94
C GLU A 121 15.61 -15.82 -0.18
N TYR A 122 14.51 -15.08 -0.05
CA TYR A 122 13.28 -15.54 0.62
C TYR A 122 12.31 -16.30 -0.29
N ILE A 123 12.50 -16.29 -1.61
CA ILE A 123 11.63 -17.01 -2.56
C ILE A 123 12.48 -18.02 -3.35
N PRO A 124 12.46 -19.31 -2.99
CA PRO A 124 13.30 -20.32 -3.64
C PRO A 124 12.97 -20.49 -5.13
N LEU A 125 13.91 -21.04 -5.90
CA LEU A 125 13.60 -21.49 -7.26
C LEU A 125 12.59 -22.64 -7.18
N PRO A 126 11.55 -22.65 -8.04
CA PRO A 126 10.74 -23.84 -8.20
C PRO A 126 11.63 -25.00 -8.66
N LEU A 127 11.39 -26.18 -8.10
CA LEU A 127 12.00 -27.42 -8.59
C LEU A 127 11.59 -27.67 -10.05
N PRO A 128 12.47 -28.26 -10.89
CA PRO A 128 12.12 -28.61 -12.27
C PRO A 128 10.91 -29.54 -12.34
N ALA A 129 10.09 -29.39 -13.39
CA ALA A 129 8.84 -30.14 -13.58
C ALA A 129 9.02 -31.68 -13.62
N ASP A 130 10.24 -32.16 -13.90
CA ASP A 130 10.52 -33.60 -14.03
C ASP A 130 10.62 -34.35 -12.68
N VAL A 131 10.53 -33.64 -11.55
CA VAL A 131 10.64 -34.21 -10.19
C VAL A 131 9.28 -34.30 -9.46
N GLU A 132 8.17 -33.89 -10.10
CA GLU A 132 6.82 -33.93 -9.50
C GLU A 132 6.27 -35.35 -9.23
N ASN A 133 6.91 -36.38 -9.77
CA ASN A 133 6.48 -37.77 -9.58
C ASN A 133 7.27 -38.47 -8.45
N GLY A 134 6.93 -38.19 -7.20
CA GLY A 134 7.11 -39.17 -6.11
C GLY A 134 7.89 -38.74 -4.88
N CYS A 135 8.48 -37.54 -4.83
CA CYS A 135 9.02 -37.01 -3.58
C CYS A 135 7.97 -36.10 -2.94
N GLN A 136 7.50 -36.47 -1.75
CA GLN A 136 6.95 -35.50 -0.81
C GLN A 136 8.10 -34.52 -0.48
N SER A 137 8.32 -33.53 -1.32
CA SER A 137 9.25 -32.45 -1.01
C SER A 137 8.59 -31.64 0.09
N ASP A 138 9.21 -31.59 1.27
CA ASP A 138 8.83 -30.68 2.33
C ASP A 138 8.60 -29.29 1.71
N GLU A 139 7.37 -28.79 1.78
CA GLU A 139 7.04 -27.47 1.25
C GLU A 139 7.97 -26.47 1.97
N PRO A 140 8.77 -25.67 1.24
CA PRO A 140 9.76 -24.82 1.87
C PRO A 140 9.05 -23.86 2.83
N ASP A 141 9.60 -23.71 4.04
CA ASP A 141 9.02 -22.80 5.03
C ASP A 141 9.20 -21.35 4.58
N LEU A 142 8.15 -20.81 3.96
CA LEU A 142 8.15 -19.48 3.41
C LEU A 142 7.86 -18.45 4.50
N LYS A 143 8.82 -17.55 4.72
CA LYS A 143 8.67 -16.40 5.62
C LYS A 143 7.75 -15.32 5.00
N PHE A 144 6.45 -15.59 4.91
CA PHE A 144 5.47 -14.73 4.21
C PHE A 144 5.47 -13.27 4.65
N THR A 145 5.65 -12.98 5.94
CA THR A 145 5.71 -11.58 6.42
C THR A 145 6.92 -10.84 5.82
N HIS A 146 8.09 -11.48 5.73
CA HIS A 146 9.28 -10.87 5.13
C HIS A 146 9.03 -10.62 3.64
N ILE A 147 8.46 -11.61 2.95
CA ILE A 147 8.13 -11.53 1.53
C ILE A 147 7.11 -10.40 1.26
N GLU A 148 6.07 -10.27 2.09
CA GLU A 148 5.10 -9.17 1.97
C GLU A 148 5.79 -7.81 2.04
N CYS A 149 6.64 -7.61 3.05
CA CYS A 149 7.34 -6.35 3.24
C CYS A 149 8.28 -6.05 2.07
N LEU A 150 9.14 -7.01 1.70
CA LEU A 150 10.12 -6.85 0.61
C LEU A 150 9.44 -6.61 -0.74
N LEU A 151 8.36 -7.35 -1.03
CA LEU A 151 7.61 -7.17 -2.28
C LEU A 151 6.91 -5.80 -2.31
N PHE A 152 6.42 -5.32 -1.17
CA PHE A 152 5.81 -4.01 -1.03
C PHE A 152 6.85 -2.89 -1.26
N VAL A 153 8.02 -2.98 -0.61
CA VAL A 153 9.15 -2.06 -0.76
C VAL A 153 9.62 -2.05 -2.21
N PHE A 154 9.85 -3.23 -2.80
CA PHE A 154 10.30 -3.37 -4.18
C PHE A 154 9.32 -2.70 -5.16
N SER A 155 8.02 -2.91 -4.98
CA SER A 155 6.98 -2.29 -5.81
C SER A 155 6.97 -0.75 -5.72
N HIS A 156 7.42 -0.17 -4.60
CA HIS A 156 7.52 1.28 -4.45
C HIS A 156 8.77 1.83 -5.14
N PHE A 157 9.93 1.20 -5.01
CA PHE A 157 11.11 1.59 -5.78
C PHE A 157 10.89 1.49 -7.29
N LEU A 158 10.24 0.42 -7.76
CA LEU A 158 9.95 0.24 -9.18
C LEU A 158 9.01 1.32 -9.77
N LYS A 159 8.24 2.05 -8.96
CA LYS A 159 7.48 3.23 -9.43
C LYS A 159 8.41 4.32 -9.95
N HIS A 160 9.57 4.48 -9.31
CA HIS A 160 10.57 5.49 -9.64
C HIS A 160 11.60 4.98 -10.66
N CYS A 161 11.72 3.66 -10.85
CA CYS A 161 12.63 3.05 -11.83
C CYS A 161 11.97 1.91 -12.64
N PRO A 162 10.91 2.18 -13.44
CA PRO A 162 10.16 1.14 -14.13
C PRO A 162 10.99 0.32 -15.13
N GLU A 163 12.06 0.92 -15.68
CA GLU A 163 13.02 0.28 -16.60
C GLU A 163 13.80 -0.87 -15.96
N PHE A 164 13.83 -0.95 -14.63
CA PHE A 164 14.55 -2.00 -13.90
C PHE A 164 14.08 -3.42 -14.29
N LEU A 165 12.80 -3.59 -14.62
CA LEU A 165 12.26 -4.88 -15.10
C LEU A 165 12.03 -4.95 -16.61
N THR A 166 11.81 -3.80 -17.26
CA THR A 166 11.36 -3.76 -18.67
C THR A 166 12.49 -3.54 -19.67
N ALA A 167 13.67 -3.08 -19.25
CA ALA A 167 14.82 -2.94 -20.13
C ALA A 167 15.21 -4.29 -20.75
N ALA A 168 15.61 -4.29 -22.03
CA ALA A 168 15.94 -5.51 -22.78
C ALA A 168 17.04 -6.34 -22.09
N ASP A 169 18.04 -5.67 -21.52
CA ASP A 169 19.17 -6.30 -20.82
C ASP A 169 18.73 -7.01 -19.52
N ASN A 170 17.58 -6.63 -18.96
CA ASN A 170 17.02 -7.21 -17.74
C ASN A 170 16.00 -8.32 -18.01
N ALA A 171 15.84 -8.78 -19.26
CA ALA A 171 14.87 -9.82 -19.61
C ALA A 171 15.08 -11.12 -18.83
N GLN A 172 16.35 -11.52 -18.58
CA GLN A 172 16.65 -12.71 -17.78
C GLN A 172 16.26 -12.54 -16.31
N ARG A 173 16.57 -11.38 -15.73
CA ARG A 173 16.20 -11.01 -14.36
C ARG A 173 14.68 -11.10 -14.16
N PHE A 174 13.91 -10.53 -15.08
CA PHE A 174 12.45 -10.56 -15.00
C PHE A 174 11.87 -11.97 -15.22
N ARG A 175 12.49 -12.80 -16.07
CA ARG A 175 12.10 -14.21 -16.24
C ARG A 175 12.30 -15.03 -14.96
N ASP A 176 13.46 -14.89 -14.31
CA ASP A 176 13.73 -15.58 -13.04
C ASP A 176 12.75 -15.14 -11.93
N LEU A 177 12.56 -13.83 -11.78
CA LEU A 177 11.59 -13.29 -10.83
C LEU A 177 10.18 -13.83 -11.11
N LYS A 178 9.75 -13.87 -12.38
CA LYS A 178 8.43 -14.43 -12.74
C LYS A 178 8.26 -15.88 -12.32
N ALA A 179 9.25 -16.74 -12.56
CA ALA A 179 9.19 -18.16 -12.21
C ALA A 179 9.03 -18.34 -10.68
N ARG A 180 9.81 -17.60 -9.89
CA ARG A 180 9.73 -17.59 -8.43
C ARG A 180 8.41 -17.03 -7.90
N LEU A 181 7.90 -15.95 -8.50
CA LEU A 181 6.59 -15.39 -8.13
C LEU A 181 5.43 -16.32 -8.49
N GLN A 182 5.54 -17.11 -9.57
CA GLN A 182 4.55 -18.14 -9.89
C GLN A 182 4.53 -19.26 -8.85
N PHE A 183 5.71 -19.71 -8.41
CA PHE A 183 5.85 -20.65 -7.30
C PHE A 183 5.21 -20.10 -6.01
N LEU A 184 5.60 -18.89 -5.62
CA LEU A 184 5.05 -18.21 -4.45
C LEU A 184 3.52 -18.05 -4.53
N ALA A 185 2.99 -17.69 -5.71
CA ALA A 185 1.54 -17.53 -5.90
C ALA A 185 0.78 -18.83 -5.66
N ARG A 186 1.34 -19.99 -6.04
CA ARG A 186 0.74 -21.31 -5.75
C ARG A 186 0.73 -21.59 -4.25
N GLY A 187 1.87 -21.39 -3.56
CA GLY A 187 1.98 -21.57 -2.10
C GLY A 187 1.02 -20.65 -1.32
N VAL A 188 0.93 -19.38 -1.71
CA VAL A 188 -0.02 -18.42 -1.13
C VAL A 188 -1.48 -18.83 -1.34
N GLN A 189 -1.84 -19.34 -2.53
CA GLN A 189 -3.22 -19.79 -2.80
C GLN A 189 -3.58 -21.05 -2.00
N SER A 190 -2.66 -22.01 -1.91
CA SER A 190 -2.78 -23.21 -1.07
C SER A 190 -2.98 -22.81 0.39
N GLY A 191 -2.08 -21.98 0.93
CA GLY A 191 -2.16 -21.48 2.31
C GLY A 191 -3.48 -20.76 2.62
N ILE A 192 -3.95 -19.87 1.74
CA ILE A 192 -5.23 -19.17 1.91
C ILE A 192 -6.39 -20.18 2.01
N LYS A 193 -6.39 -21.23 1.18
CA LYS A 193 -7.43 -22.27 1.21
C LYS A 193 -7.41 -23.01 2.55
N THR A 194 -6.25 -23.48 2.98
CA THR A 194 -6.06 -24.18 4.26
C THR A 194 -6.49 -23.34 5.46
N PHE A 195 -6.10 -22.05 5.51
CA PHE A 195 -6.50 -21.15 6.58
C PHE A 195 -8.01 -20.89 6.61
N ARG A 196 -8.65 -20.72 5.45
CA ARG A 196 -10.12 -20.54 5.37
C ARG A 196 -10.87 -21.77 5.84
N GLU A 197 -10.43 -22.96 5.46
CA GLU A 197 -11.02 -24.23 5.91
C GLU A 197 -10.88 -24.38 7.43
N SER A 198 -9.70 -24.06 7.99
CA SER A 198 -9.47 -24.08 9.45
C SER A 198 -10.35 -23.11 10.24
N LEU A 199 -10.73 -21.98 9.66
CA LEU A 199 -11.63 -21.00 10.28
C LEU A 199 -13.08 -21.48 10.29
N VAL A 200 -13.49 -22.24 9.27
CA VAL A 200 -14.84 -22.81 9.19
C VAL A 200 -14.98 -23.98 10.17
N SER A 201 -13.96 -24.86 10.26
CA SER A 201 -13.97 -26.02 11.17
C SER A 201 -13.94 -25.62 12.65
N ASN A 202 -13.34 -24.49 12.98
CA ASN A 202 -13.15 -24.05 14.37
C ASN A 202 -14.31 -23.23 14.95
N LYS A 203 -15.38 -22.95 14.18
CA LYS A 203 -16.57 -22.25 14.69
C LYS A 203 -17.27 -22.94 15.87
N SER A 204 -17.00 -24.23 16.10
CA SER A 204 -17.60 -25.06 17.16
C SER A 204 -16.72 -25.26 18.40
N LYS A 205 -15.50 -24.73 18.42
CA LYS A 205 -14.58 -24.80 19.57
C LYS A 205 -14.26 -23.37 20.01
N GLU A 206 -14.19 -23.10 21.30
CA GLU A 206 -13.69 -21.82 21.84
C GLU A 206 -12.24 -21.60 21.38
N THR A 207 -12.07 -21.00 20.20
CA THR A 207 -10.76 -20.54 19.76
C THR A 207 -10.37 -19.34 20.59
N LYS A 208 -9.18 -19.40 21.19
CA LYS A 208 -8.59 -18.25 21.88
C LYS A 208 -8.49 -17.07 20.90
N ALA A 209 -8.91 -15.88 21.32
CA ALA A 209 -8.97 -14.69 20.48
C ALA A 209 -7.62 -14.32 19.81
N GLU A 210 -6.51 -14.73 20.41
CA GLU A 210 -5.17 -14.52 19.84
C GLU A 210 -4.91 -15.39 18.60
N GLU A 211 -5.35 -16.65 18.61
CA GLU A 211 -5.16 -17.57 17.48
C GLU A 211 -5.94 -17.09 16.25
N THR A 212 -7.16 -16.59 16.45
CA THR A 212 -7.98 -16.04 15.37
C THR A 212 -7.38 -14.75 14.81
N LYS A 213 -6.82 -13.89 15.68
CA LYS A 213 -6.10 -12.67 15.26
C LYS A 213 -4.87 -13.01 14.42
N MET A 214 -4.04 -13.98 14.84
CA MET A 214 -2.86 -14.42 14.09
C MET A 214 -3.23 -15.00 12.72
N LYS A 215 -4.26 -15.85 12.66
CA LYS A 215 -4.80 -16.38 11.39
C LYS A 215 -5.32 -15.27 10.48
N ALA A 216 -5.99 -14.27 11.02
CA ALA A 216 -6.48 -13.12 10.25
C ALA A 216 -5.33 -12.28 9.66
N ILE A 217 -4.25 -12.04 10.44
CA ILE A 217 -3.05 -11.36 9.95
C ILE A 217 -2.38 -12.19 8.84
N ALA A 218 -2.19 -13.48 9.04
CA ALA A 218 -1.59 -14.38 8.04
C ALA A 218 -2.39 -14.40 6.72
N LEU A 219 -3.73 -14.50 6.80
CA LEU A 219 -4.59 -14.39 5.62
C LEU A 219 -4.45 -13.05 4.90
N ARG A 220 -4.31 -11.96 5.66
CA ARG A 220 -4.10 -10.63 5.09
C ARG A 220 -2.74 -10.53 4.39
N THR A 221 -1.66 -10.98 5.03
CA THR A 221 -0.32 -11.09 4.44
C THR A 221 -0.37 -11.83 3.11
N MET A 222 -0.98 -13.00 3.08
CA MET A 222 -1.12 -13.81 1.87
C MET A 222 -1.92 -13.10 0.77
N ASN A 223 -3.03 -12.44 1.09
CA ASN A 223 -3.81 -11.68 0.11
C ASN A 223 -3.04 -10.45 -0.42
N ASN A 224 -2.28 -9.79 0.44
CA ASN A 224 -1.43 -8.66 0.08
C ASN A 224 -0.36 -9.10 -0.93
N ILE A 225 0.35 -10.20 -0.66
CA ILE A 225 1.33 -10.81 -1.59
C ILE A 225 0.68 -11.11 -2.94
N ASN A 226 -0.46 -11.80 -2.95
CA ASN A 226 -1.16 -12.14 -4.21
C ASN A 226 -1.55 -10.90 -5.02
N THR A 227 -1.92 -9.81 -4.35
CA THR A 227 -2.28 -8.54 -5.00
C THR A 227 -1.06 -7.89 -5.64
N LEU A 228 0.07 -7.83 -4.93
CA LEU A 228 1.33 -7.29 -5.43
C LEU A 228 1.90 -8.11 -6.60
N ILE A 229 1.83 -9.44 -6.53
CA ILE A 229 2.25 -10.33 -7.62
C ILE A 229 1.45 -10.06 -8.91
N LYS A 230 0.12 -9.90 -8.79
CA LYS A 230 -0.75 -9.61 -9.95
C LYS A 230 -0.36 -8.32 -10.66
N ASP A 231 0.06 -7.32 -9.90
CA ASP A 231 0.50 -6.02 -10.43
C ASP A 231 1.82 -6.15 -11.21
N LEU A 232 2.75 -6.98 -10.73
CA LEU A 232 4.02 -7.30 -11.42
C LEU A 232 3.85 -8.17 -12.68
N PHE A 233 2.77 -8.96 -12.76
CA PHE A 233 2.49 -9.81 -13.93
C PHE A 233 1.75 -9.10 -15.07
N ARG A 234 1.32 -7.85 -14.87
CA ARG A 234 0.79 -7.04 -15.97
C ARG A 234 1.89 -6.77 -17.01
N THR A 235 1.49 -6.57 -18.27
CA THR A 235 2.42 -6.24 -19.36
C THR A 235 2.00 -4.89 -19.96
N PRO A 236 2.76 -3.80 -19.70
CA PRO A 236 3.90 -3.71 -18.77
C PRO A 236 3.48 -3.83 -17.28
N PRO A 237 4.41 -4.12 -16.35
CA PRO A 237 4.13 -4.12 -14.92
C PRO A 237 3.48 -2.82 -14.47
N THR A 238 2.53 -2.91 -13.53
CA THR A 238 1.84 -1.74 -12.99
C THR A 238 2.02 -1.67 -11.48
N PHE A 239 2.11 -0.47 -10.94
CA PHE A 239 2.32 -0.25 -9.50
C PHE A 239 1.18 0.58 -8.89
N LYS A 240 -0.05 0.34 -9.34
CA LYS A 240 -1.22 1.18 -8.99
C LYS A 240 -1.97 0.65 -7.77
N THR A 241 -1.80 -0.61 -7.40
CA THR A 241 -2.46 -1.16 -6.21
C THR A 241 -1.92 -0.50 -4.95
N SER A 242 -2.85 -0.06 -4.10
CA SER A 242 -2.56 0.37 -2.75
C SER A 242 -3.00 -0.72 -1.80
N VAL A 243 -2.06 -1.21 -1.01
CA VAL A 243 -2.25 -2.31 -0.06
C VAL A 243 -1.89 -1.80 1.33
N THR A 244 -2.78 -2.04 2.31
CA THR A 244 -2.46 -1.74 3.69
C THR A 244 -1.71 -2.93 4.31
N LEU A 245 -0.46 -2.72 4.71
CA LEU A 245 0.43 -3.72 5.34
C LEU A 245 -0.29 -4.51 6.44
N SER A 246 -0.05 -5.81 6.51
CA SER A 246 -0.83 -6.76 7.33
C SER A 246 -0.87 -6.43 8.83
N TRP A 247 0.23 -5.93 9.39
CA TRP A 247 0.35 -5.54 10.81
C TRP A 247 -0.18 -4.13 11.11
N LYS A 248 -0.51 -3.35 10.08
CA LYS A 248 -1.10 -2.01 10.26
C LYS A 248 -2.61 -2.10 10.43
N PRO A 249 -3.21 -1.24 11.27
CA PRO A 249 -4.66 -1.17 11.40
C PRO A 249 -5.29 -0.89 10.04
N VAL A 250 -6.43 -1.53 9.75
CA VAL A 250 -7.25 -1.14 8.60
C VAL A 250 -7.94 0.16 8.99
N THR A 251 -7.41 1.28 8.55
CA THR A 251 -8.14 2.55 8.62
C THR A 251 -9.34 2.44 7.69
N THR A 252 -10.54 2.38 8.25
CA THR A 252 -11.81 2.54 7.52
C THR A 252 -11.91 3.97 7.04
N ALA A 253 -11.16 4.31 5.99
CA ALA A 253 -11.32 5.58 5.31
C ALA A 253 -12.72 5.63 4.68
N ASN A 254 -13.58 6.49 5.23
CA ASN A 254 -14.86 6.96 4.68
C ASN A 254 -15.94 5.91 4.40
N VAL A 255 -16.49 5.29 5.45
CA VAL A 255 -17.96 5.36 5.57
C VAL A 255 -18.22 6.75 6.11
N ALA A 256 -18.86 7.60 5.31
CA ALA A 256 -19.30 8.90 5.74
C ALA A 256 -20.14 8.73 7.01
N VAL A 257 -19.51 8.94 8.17
CA VAL A 257 -20.21 9.23 9.42
C VAL A 257 -20.86 10.59 9.17
N LYS A 258 -22.10 10.53 8.69
CA LYS A 258 -23.01 11.65 8.71
C LYS A 258 -23.02 12.11 10.16
N ARG A 259 -22.44 13.29 10.42
CA ARG A 259 -22.53 13.95 11.72
C ARG A 259 -24.03 14.02 12.06
N GLU A 260 -24.46 13.27 13.06
CA GLU A 260 -25.74 13.53 13.70
C GLU A 260 -25.54 14.76 14.59
N SER A 261 -26.19 15.86 14.19
CA SER A 261 -26.44 17.01 15.04
C SER A 261 -27.54 16.66 16.05
N GLU A 262 -27.30 16.99 17.33
CA GLU A 262 -28.19 16.79 18.47
C GLU A 262 -29.62 17.36 18.25
N GLY A 263 -30.64 16.71 18.82
CA GLY A 263 -32.00 17.25 18.84
C GLY A 263 -33.04 16.33 19.47
N MET A 264 -33.74 16.87 20.47
CA MET A 264 -34.78 16.25 21.31
C MET A 264 -35.91 15.55 20.55
N ILE A 265 -36.48 14.57 21.25
CA ILE A 265 -37.68 13.80 20.94
C ILE A 265 -38.89 14.72 20.73
N SER A 266 -39.55 14.60 19.59
CA SER A 266 -41.01 14.76 19.46
C SER A 266 -41.55 13.93 18.29
N GLU A 267 -42.61 13.19 18.57
CA GLU A 267 -43.31 12.30 17.66
C GLU A 267 -44.05 13.08 16.58
N GLU A 268 -43.90 12.71 15.31
CA GLU A 268 -44.94 12.96 14.30
C GLU A 268 -44.87 11.99 13.11
N LYS A 269 -46.07 11.62 12.64
CA LYS A 269 -46.42 10.48 11.79
C LYS A 269 -45.73 10.47 10.42
N LYS A 270 -45.19 9.30 10.03
CA LYS A 270 -44.74 8.98 8.66
C LYS A 270 -45.93 8.86 7.70
N MET A 271 -46.03 9.76 6.72
CA MET A 271 -46.76 9.53 5.47
C MET A 271 -45.79 9.07 4.37
N LYS A 272 -46.12 7.94 3.74
CA LYS A 272 -45.48 7.44 2.51
C LYS A 272 -45.72 8.42 1.36
N ARG A 273 -44.68 8.79 0.60
CA ARG A 273 -44.83 9.47 -0.70
C ARG A 273 -44.11 8.70 -1.80
N ASP A 274 -44.81 8.60 -2.92
CA ASP A 274 -44.58 7.73 -4.06
C ASP A 274 -43.33 8.04 -4.89
N TYR A 275 -42.84 6.97 -5.51
CA TYR A 275 -41.81 6.95 -6.54
C TYR A 275 -42.36 7.54 -7.86
N LYS A 276 -42.10 8.83 -8.11
CA LYS A 276 -41.85 9.47 -9.43
C LYS A 276 -42.06 10.99 -9.31
N SER A 277 -40.97 11.74 -9.21
CA SER A 277 -40.95 13.15 -9.62
C SER A 277 -39.55 13.52 -10.09
N GLY A 278 -39.48 14.27 -11.18
CA GLY A 278 -38.26 14.64 -11.89
C GLY A 278 -37.30 15.47 -11.04
N ARG A 279 -36.04 15.51 -11.49
CA ARG A 279 -34.96 16.30 -10.89
C ARG A 279 -35.41 17.74 -10.67
N GLU A 280 -35.60 18.14 -9.42
CA GLU A 280 -35.82 19.54 -9.07
C GLU A 280 -34.50 20.30 -9.29
N LEU A 281 -34.53 21.25 -10.23
CA LEU A 281 -33.43 22.15 -10.54
C LEU A 281 -33.36 23.21 -9.43
N TYR A 282 -32.18 23.34 -8.80
CA TYR A 282 -31.96 24.25 -7.68
C TYR A 282 -32.26 25.71 -8.06
N GLN A 283 -33.10 26.37 -7.26
CA GLN A 283 -33.27 27.82 -7.29
C GLN A 283 -32.50 28.43 -6.12
N PRO A 284 -31.53 29.34 -6.37
CA PRO A 284 -30.81 29.99 -5.29
C PRO A 284 -31.72 30.95 -4.51
N PRO A 285 -31.46 31.15 -3.21
CA PRO A 285 -32.26 32.00 -2.34
C PRO A 285 -32.10 33.48 -2.74
N GLY A 286 -33.22 34.12 -3.09
CA GLY A 286 -33.28 35.53 -3.45
C GLY A 286 -33.13 36.43 -2.23
N GLY A 287 -31.90 36.87 -1.96
CA GLY A 287 -31.57 37.83 -0.91
C GLY A 287 -30.85 39.07 -1.46
N LYS A 288 -31.58 40.19 -1.50
CA LYS A 288 -31.20 41.64 -1.48
C LYS A 288 -29.96 42.18 -2.23
N TYR A 289 -29.17 41.39 -2.94
CA TYR A 289 -27.95 41.87 -3.64
C TYR A 289 -27.77 41.30 -5.07
N SER A 290 -28.82 40.88 -5.77
CA SER A 290 -28.70 40.47 -7.18
C SER A 290 -29.18 41.58 -8.12
N THR A 291 -28.22 42.35 -8.62
CA THR A 291 -28.41 43.40 -9.64
C THR A 291 -28.80 42.78 -10.99
N ASN A 292 -29.76 43.42 -11.66
CA ASN A 292 -30.37 43.02 -12.94
C ASN A 292 -29.37 42.65 -14.05
N ILE A 293 -29.47 41.43 -14.59
CA ILE A 293 -28.97 41.08 -15.92
C ILE A 293 -30.19 40.70 -16.77
N HIS A 294 -30.55 41.57 -17.73
CA HIS A 294 -31.60 41.34 -18.71
C HIS A 294 -31.06 40.42 -19.82
N PHE A 295 -31.72 39.28 -20.06
CA PHE A 295 -31.58 38.52 -21.30
C PHE A 295 -32.82 38.75 -22.16
N PRO A 296 -32.70 39.10 -23.46
CA PRO A 296 -33.86 39.33 -24.31
C PRO A 296 -34.51 38.01 -24.75
N PRO A 297 -35.83 37.99 -25.01
CA PRO A 297 -36.54 36.78 -25.39
C PRO A 297 -36.46 36.56 -26.90
N SER A 298 -35.79 35.49 -27.35
CA SER A 298 -35.94 35.01 -28.72
C SER A 298 -37.24 34.24 -28.85
N ARG A 299 -38.21 34.88 -29.52
CA ARG A 299 -39.52 34.34 -29.90
C ARG A 299 -39.38 33.03 -30.67
N GLY A 300 -40.21 32.06 -30.31
CA GLY A 300 -40.46 30.89 -31.12
C GLY A 300 -41.27 31.22 -32.38
N SER A 301 -41.05 30.44 -33.43
CA SER A 301 -42.00 30.26 -34.52
C SER A 301 -41.94 28.78 -34.95
N ASN A 302 -42.99 28.05 -34.60
CA ASN A 302 -43.43 26.88 -35.35
C ASN A 302 -43.87 27.34 -36.73
N PHE A 303 -43.56 26.59 -37.80
CA PHE A 303 -44.58 25.99 -38.66
C PHE A 303 -44.00 25.17 -39.82
N TYR A 304 -44.69 24.05 -40.10
CA TYR A 304 -44.79 23.30 -41.37
C TYR A 304 -43.52 22.61 -41.89
N SER A 305 -43.55 21.46 -42.57
CA SER A 305 -44.55 20.44 -42.90
C SER A 305 -43.83 19.44 -43.80
N ARG A 306 -44.16 18.15 -43.66
CA ARG A 306 -44.32 17.15 -44.74
C ARG A 306 -43.24 16.96 -45.83
N GLY A 307 -42.88 15.68 -45.98
CA GLY A 307 -42.38 15.06 -47.22
C GLY A 307 -41.23 14.12 -46.90
N ARG A 308 -41.41 12.82 -46.62
CA ARG A 308 -42.03 11.71 -47.38
C ARG A 308 -41.41 11.51 -48.77
N GLY A 309 -40.74 10.36 -48.92
CA GLY A 309 -40.33 9.76 -50.20
C GLY A 309 -39.02 10.34 -50.72
N GLY A 310 -38.01 9.59 -51.12
CA GLY A 310 -37.88 8.17 -51.42
C GLY A 310 -36.56 8.06 -52.19
N LYS A 311 -35.61 7.22 -51.73
CA LYS A 311 -35.09 6.08 -52.50
C LYS A 311 -35.42 6.14 -54.01
N ARG A 312 -34.40 6.24 -54.84
CA ARG A 312 -33.59 5.17 -55.45
C ARG A 312 -32.33 5.90 -55.95
N PHE A 313 -31.10 5.45 -55.65
CA PHE A 313 -30.35 4.40 -56.37
C PHE A 313 -30.55 4.47 -57.89
N TYR A 314 -29.69 3.86 -58.67
CA TYR A 314 -30.05 3.51 -60.05
C TYR A 314 -31.51 3.01 -60.16
#